data_AF-A0A965G1M5-F1
#
_entry.id   AF-A0A965G1M5-F1
#
_cell.length_a   1.000
_cell.length_b   1.000
_cell.length_c   1.000
_cell.angle_alpha   90.00
_cell.angle_beta   90.00
_cell.angle_gamma   90.00
#
_symmetry.space_group_name_H-M   'P 1'
#
loop_
_entity.id
_entity.type
_entity.pdbx_description
1 polymer ?
#
loop_
_entity_poly.entity_id
_entity_poly.type
_entity_poly.pdbx_seq_one_letter_code
_entity_poly.pdbx_strand_id
1 'polypeptide(L)'
;NGTLQVGSGATGTLGSGAVTNNATLKFGRTNSSTVGNAISGSGTLVQDGVGGTTILTGSNSYGTTTITNGTLQVGAGGTTGTLGSGAVSNAGTLAINRSNSYTIENNITGSGGLTKTGNGTLILSGANSYTGVTTLNGQSPSTRSGPERARVRSAPQRLTTRPNW
;
A
#
# COMPACT_ATOMS: atom_id res chain seq x y z
N ASN A 1 1.71 31.03 7.30
CA ASN A 1 1.19 29.72 6.86
C ASN A 1 1.05 29.71 5.34
N GLY A 2 2.02 29.13 4.63
CA GLY A 2 2.02 29.03 3.18
C GLY A 2 1.81 27.59 2.71
N THR A 3 1.45 27.43 1.44
CA THR A 3 1.33 26.12 0.79
C THR A 3 2.34 26.04 -0.34
N LEU A 4 3.17 25.00 -0.32
CA LEU A 4 3.90 24.58 -1.52
C LEU A 4 3.09 23.49 -2.20
N GLN A 5 2.69 23.72 -3.45
CA GLN A 5 2.00 22.74 -4.25
C GLN A 5 2.92 22.16 -5.33
N VAL A 6 3.10 20.84 -5.31
CA VAL A 6 3.78 20.07 -6.34
C VAL A 6 2.75 19.60 -7.36
N GLY A 7 2.75 20.30 -8.50
CA GLY A 7 1.90 20.00 -9.65
C GLY A 7 0.46 20.47 -9.54
N SER A 8 -0.17 20.61 -10.70
CA SER A 8 -1.62 20.88 -10.89
C SER A 8 -2.05 20.22 -12.21
N GLY A 9 -1.63 18.97 -12.41
CA GLY A 9 -1.61 18.27 -13.69
C GLY A 9 -0.52 17.17 -13.69
N ALA A 10 -0.01 16.79 -14.86
CA ALA A 10 0.94 15.68 -14.99
C ALA A 10 2.42 16.05 -14.68
N THR A 11 2.71 17.31 -14.33
CA THR A 11 4.07 17.86 -14.19
C THR A 11 4.30 18.51 -12.81
N GLY A 12 5.55 18.85 -12.51
CA GLY A 12 5.99 19.43 -11.23
C GLY A 12 6.67 18.40 -10.32
N THR A 13 7.85 18.72 -9.81
CA THR A 13 8.66 17.83 -8.96
C THR A 13 9.26 18.60 -7.80
N LEU A 14 9.61 17.88 -6.75
CA LEU A 14 10.59 18.37 -5.77
C LEU A 14 12.00 18.25 -6.37
N GLY A 15 12.98 18.94 -5.78
CA GLY A 15 14.39 18.64 -6.02
C GLY A 15 14.78 17.28 -5.46
N SER A 16 16.06 16.93 -5.51
CA SER A 16 16.58 15.66 -4.95
C SER A 16 16.92 15.71 -3.45
N GLY A 17 16.97 16.90 -2.86
CA GLY A 17 17.38 17.10 -1.45
C GLY A 17 16.29 16.79 -0.42
N ALA A 18 16.65 16.82 0.86
CA ALA A 18 15.67 16.72 1.95
C ALA A 18 14.67 17.89 1.93
N VAL A 19 13.47 17.65 2.43
CA VAL A 19 12.40 18.66 2.52
C VAL A 19 12.02 18.88 3.97
N THR A 20 12.21 20.10 4.47
CA THR A 20 11.68 20.52 5.78
C THR A 20 10.31 21.15 5.58
N ASN A 21 9.26 20.41 5.88
CA ASN A 21 7.88 20.85 5.83
C ASN A 21 7.41 21.33 7.21
N ASN A 22 7.36 22.65 7.41
CA ASN A 22 6.77 23.28 8.61
C ASN A 22 5.43 23.99 8.31
N ALA A 23 4.86 23.75 7.13
CA ALA A 23 3.59 24.33 6.68
C ALA A 23 2.77 23.28 5.91
N THR A 24 2.24 23.60 4.73
CA THR A 24 1.52 22.62 3.90
C THR A 24 2.35 22.26 2.67
N LEU A 25 2.63 20.97 2.50
CA LEU A 25 3.17 20.39 1.26
C LEU A 25 2.07 19.60 0.56
N LYS A 26 1.58 20.11 -0.57
CA LYS A 26 0.47 19.54 -1.31
C LYS A 26 0.93 18.90 -2.61
N PHE A 27 0.53 17.65 -2.86
CA PHE A 27 0.70 16.98 -4.15
C PHE A 27 -0.63 16.99 -4.91
N GLY A 28 -0.65 17.74 -6.01
CA GLY A 28 -1.83 17.92 -6.88
C GLY A 28 -1.66 17.29 -8.27
N ARG A 29 -0.80 16.26 -8.37
CA ARG A 29 -0.51 15.61 -9.65
C ARG A 29 -1.61 14.64 -10.07
N THR A 30 -1.91 14.55 -11.37
CA THR A 30 -2.94 13.64 -11.91
C THR A 30 -2.40 12.27 -12.34
N ASN A 31 -1.08 12.07 -12.27
CA ASN A 31 -0.41 10.82 -12.57
C ASN A 31 0.37 10.31 -11.35
N SER A 32 1.02 9.16 -11.51
CA SER A 32 1.91 8.61 -10.49
C SER A 32 3.22 9.40 -10.41
N SER A 33 3.69 9.68 -9.19
CA SER A 33 4.97 10.34 -8.92
C SER A 33 5.64 9.70 -7.72
N THR A 34 6.90 9.30 -7.87
CA THR A 34 7.70 8.79 -6.75
C THR A 34 8.41 9.94 -6.06
N VAL A 35 8.29 9.99 -4.73
CA VAL A 35 8.92 10.96 -3.85
C VAL A 35 9.93 10.22 -2.98
N GLY A 36 11.19 10.31 -3.38
CA GLY A 36 12.32 9.72 -2.66
C GLY A 36 12.90 10.63 -1.57
N ASN A 37 12.45 11.88 -1.50
CA ASN A 37 12.89 12.85 -0.51
C ASN A 37 12.58 12.36 0.92
N ALA A 38 13.50 12.61 1.85
CA ALA A 38 13.18 12.59 3.27
C ALA A 38 12.42 13.88 3.62
N ILE A 39 11.16 13.75 4.04
CA ILE A 39 10.30 14.90 4.40
C ILE A 39 10.16 14.94 5.91
N SER A 40 10.68 15.99 6.56
CA SER A 40 10.67 16.20 8.01
C SER A 40 9.92 17.47 8.40
N GLY A 41 9.73 17.71 9.70
CA GLY A 41 9.15 18.96 10.23
C GLY A 41 7.78 18.76 10.88
N SER A 42 7.12 19.85 11.26
CA SER A 42 5.81 19.79 11.94
C SER A 42 4.60 19.96 11.01
N GLY A 43 4.84 20.17 9.72
CA GLY A 43 3.83 20.51 8.73
C GLY A 43 2.98 19.33 8.25
N THR A 44 1.99 19.65 7.44
CA THR A 44 1.03 18.70 6.86
C THR A 44 1.44 18.30 5.45
N LEU A 45 1.39 17.01 5.14
CA LEU A 45 1.42 16.51 3.76
C LEU A 45 -0.01 16.30 3.25
N VAL A 46 -0.33 16.89 2.10
CA VAL A 46 -1.65 16.80 1.47
C VAL A 46 -1.54 16.08 0.14
N GLN A 47 -2.32 15.02 -0.06
CA GLN A 47 -2.54 14.37 -1.34
C GLN A 47 -3.90 14.81 -1.89
N ASP A 48 -3.92 15.50 -3.03
CA ASP A 48 -5.12 16.09 -3.63
C ASP A 48 -5.14 15.95 -5.16
N GLY A 49 -4.39 14.99 -5.69
CA GLY A 49 -4.32 14.70 -7.11
C GLY A 49 -5.41 13.71 -7.53
N VAL A 50 -6.49 14.16 -8.15
CA VAL A 50 -7.54 13.26 -8.69
C VAL A 50 -6.94 12.30 -9.70
N GLY A 51 -7.13 10.99 -9.49
CA GLY A 51 -6.54 9.92 -10.31
C GLY A 51 -5.02 9.75 -10.17
N GLY A 52 -4.33 10.68 -9.49
CA GLY A 52 -2.90 10.62 -9.27
C GLY A 52 -2.51 9.76 -8.08
N THR A 53 -1.24 9.34 -8.08
CA THR A 53 -0.65 8.57 -6.99
C THR A 53 0.68 9.19 -6.56
N THR A 54 0.76 9.66 -5.32
CA THR A 54 2.05 10.05 -4.72
C THR A 54 2.63 8.83 -4.01
N ILE A 55 3.82 8.38 -4.43
CA ILE A 55 4.49 7.20 -3.90
C ILE A 55 5.65 7.64 -3.00
N LEU A 56 5.48 7.55 -1.69
CA LEU A 56 6.50 7.87 -0.70
C LEU A 56 7.47 6.70 -0.55
N THR A 57 8.72 6.92 -0.94
CA THR A 57 9.81 5.94 -0.77
C THR A 57 10.90 6.43 0.19
N GLY A 58 10.92 7.72 0.51
CA GLY A 58 11.80 8.30 1.52
C GLY A 58 11.38 8.00 2.97
N SER A 59 12.30 8.27 3.90
CA SER A 59 12.06 8.23 5.35
C SER A 59 11.49 9.57 5.79
N ASN A 60 10.20 9.57 6.15
CA ASN A 60 9.45 10.77 6.49
C ASN A 60 9.18 10.88 7.98
N SER A 61 9.19 12.11 8.48
CA SER A 61 8.94 12.50 9.88
C SER A 61 8.21 13.85 9.97
N TYR A 62 7.45 14.22 8.94
CA TYR A 62 6.55 15.37 8.97
C TYR A 62 5.38 15.13 9.95
N GLY A 63 4.55 16.16 10.19
CA GLY A 63 3.39 16.08 11.08
C GLY A 63 2.24 15.24 10.53
N THR A 64 1.12 15.88 10.17
CA THR A 64 -0.11 15.16 9.78
C THR A 64 -0.14 14.82 8.29
N THR A 65 -0.99 13.86 7.94
CA THR A 65 -1.29 13.51 6.54
C THR A 65 -2.77 13.76 6.24
N THR A 66 -3.06 14.38 5.10
CA THR A 66 -4.43 14.53 4.59
C THR A 66 -4.49 13.98 3.17
N ILE A 67 -5.39 13.04 2.90
CA ILE A 67 -5.66 12.52 1.55
C ILE A 67 -7.05 12.99 1.17
N THR A 68 -7.12 14.06 0.39
CA THR A 68 -8.39 14.63 -0.10
C THR A 68 -8.86 13.91 -1.35
N ASN A 69 -7.94 13.64 -2.29
CA ASN A 69 -8.24 12.99 -3.57
C ASN A 69 -7.09 12.08 -4.03
N GLY A 70 -7.42 11.05 -4.82
CA GLY A 70 -6.43 10.12 -5.38
C GLY A 70 -5.79 9.22 -4.35
N THR A 71 -4.54 8.81 -4.61
CA THR A 71 -3.83 7.80 -3.81
C THR A 71 -2.55 8.36 -3.20
N LEU A 72 -2.36 8.14 -1.90
CA LEU A 72 -1.06 8.24 -1.26
C LEU A 72 -0.55 6.82 -0.99
N GLN A 73 0.56 6.45 -1.61
CA GLN A 73 1.17 5.14 -1.46
C GLN A 73 2.43 5.20 -0.59
N VAL A 74 2.55 4.29 0.37
CA VAL A 74 3.78 4.08 1.16
C VAL A 74 4.53 2.88 0.60
N GLY A 75 5.76 3.13 0.15
CA GLY A 75 6.63 2.14 -0.47
C GLY A 75 6.28 1.86 -1.94
N ALA A 76 7.22 1.20 -2.61
CA ALA A 76 7.11 0.78 -4.02
C ALA A 76 7.51 -0.69 -4.20
N GLY A 77 7.10 -1.55 -3.26
CA GLY A 77 7.47 -2.98 -3.22
C GLY A 77 8.77 -3.27 -2.48
N GLY A 78 9.56 -2.24 -2.15
CA GLY A 78 10.75 -2.34 -1.31
C GLY A 78 10.47 -2.30 0.20
N THR A 79 11.53 -2.05 0.97
CA THR A 79 11.52 -1.92 2.43
C THR A 79 11.66 -0.48 2.91
N THR A 80 11.39 0.49 2.04
CA THR A 80 11.47 1.92 2.34
C THR A 80 10.13 2.63 2.10
N GLY A 81 10.04 3.88 2.55
CA GLY A 81 8.80 4.64 2.59
C GLY A 81 8.13 4.59 3.97
N THR A 82 7.84 5.76 4.52
CA THR A 82 7.03 5.93 5.74
C THR A 82 6.04 7.08 5.58
N LEU A 83 4.99 7.10 6.40
CA LEU A 83 4.18 8.28 6.66
C LEU A 83 4.92 9.23 7.63
N GLY A 84 4.31 10.39 7.90
CA GLY A 84 4.67 11.26 9.02
C GLY A 84 4.27 10.67 10.38
N SER A 85 4.47 11.44 11.45
CA SER A 85 4.21 11.03 12.84
C SER A 85 2.80 11.37 13.35
N GLY A 86 2.08 12.25 12.67
CA GLY A 86 0.75 12.74 13.07
C GLY A 86 -0.42 11.93 12.50
N ALA A 87 -1.64 12.32 12.85
CA ALA A 87 -2.86 11.66 12.37
C ALA A 87 -2.99 11.67 10.83
N VAL A 88 -3.71 10.68 10.30
CA VAL A 88 -4.03 10.52 8.88
C VAL A 88 -5.52 10.72 8.66
N SER A 89 -5.90 11.80 7.99
CA SER A 89 -7.27 12.02 7.52
C SER A 89 -7.40 11.55 6.08
N ASN A 90 -8.08 10.44 5.84
CA ASN A 90 -8.18 9.79 4.54
C ASN A 90 -9.60 9.89 3.96
N ALA A 91 -9.76 10.64 2.87
CA ALA A 91 -10.97 10.68 2.03
C ALA A 91 -10.75 10.03 0.64
N GLY A 92 -9.49 9.74 0.28
CA GLY A 92 -9.13 9.07 -0.98
C GLY A 92 -8.71 7.62 -0.75
N THR A 93 -7.49 7.27 -1.17
CA THR A 93 -6.89 5.94 -0.92
C THR A 93 -5.53 6.08 -0.24
N LEU A 94 -5.38 5.39 0.89
CA LEU A 94 -4.07 5.10 1.46
C LEU A 94 -3.63 3.72 0.97
N ALA A 95 -2.53 3.62 0.24
CA ALA A 95 -2.01 2.37 -0.29
C ALA A 95 -0.69 1.99 0.39
N ILE A 96 -0.51 0.73 0.75
CA ILE A 96 0.71 0.22 1.38
C ILE A 96 1.32 -0.87 0.50
N ASN A 97 2.48 -0.56 -0.05
CA ASN A 97 3.26 -1.46 -0.89
C ASN A 97 4.68 -1.63 -0.33
N ARG A 98 4.78 -2.40 0.76
CA ARG A 98 6.04 -2.76 1.42
C ARG A 98 6.24 -4.27 1.46
N SER A 99 7.48 -4.72 1.28
CA SER A 99 7.85 -6.14 1.27
C SER A 99 8.19 -6.72 2.64
N ASN A 100 8.51 -5.88 3.63
CA ASN A 100 8.72 -6.30 5.02
C ASN A 100 7.56 -5.85 5.92
N SER A 101 7.58 -6.31 7.18
CA SER A 101 6.63 -5.84 8.19
C SER A 101 6.68 -4.31 8.33
N TYR A 102 5.52 -3.68 8.37
CA TYR A 102 5.37 -2.24 8.54
C TYR A 102 4.22 -1.95 9.49
N THR A 103 4.50 -1.17 10.54
CA THR A 103 3.51 -0.73 11.52
C THR A 103 3.12 0.71 11.24
N ILE A 104 1.82 0.97 11.13
CA ILE A 104 1.25 2.31 11.12
C ILE A 104 0.69 2.58 12.52
N GLU A 105 1.38 3.44 13.25
CA GLU A 105 0.98 3.90 14.59
C GLU A 105 0.02 5.09 14.52
N ASN A 106 -0.10 5.72 13.35
CA ASN A 106 -0.97 6.86 13.13
C ASN A 106 -2.45 6.48 13.30
N ASN A 107 -3.24 7.38 13.89
CA ASN A 107 -4.69 7.27 13.87
C ASN A 107 -5.20 7.57 12.45
N ILE A 108 -5.89 6.61 11.83
CA ILE A 108 -6.46 6.76 10.49
C ILE A 108 -7.97 6.99 10.60
N THR A 109 -8.45 8.10 10.06
CA THR A 109 -9.87 8.50 10.06
C THR A 109 -10.34 8.83 8.65
N GLY A 110 -11.66 8.98 8.46
CA GLY A 110 -12.28 9.46 7.21
C GLY A 110 -12.95 8.38 6.37
N SER A 111 -13.52 8.78 5.24
CA SER A 111 -14.33 7.90 4.36
C SER A 111 -13.52 7.13 3.32
N GLY A 112 -12.23 7.41 3.20
CA GLY A 112 -11.34 6.82 2.21
C GLY A 112 -10.98 5.36 2.51
N GLY A 113 -10.53 4.65 1.48
CA GLY A 113 -10.15 3.25 1.57
C GLY A 113 -8.68 3.04 1.95
N LEU A 114 -8.37 1.82 2.41
CA LEU A 114 -7.01 1.33 2.63
C LEU A 114 -6.73 0.19 1.65
N THR A 115 -5.64 0.26 0.90
CA THR A 115 -5.21 -0.82 0.00
C THR A 115 -3.87 -1.38 0.45
N LYS A 116 -3.76 -2.69 0.60
CA LYS A 116 -2.52 -3.38 0.93
C LYS A 116 -2.12 -4.29 -0.22
N THR A 117 -0.96 -4.03 -0.83
CA THR A 117 -0.50 -4.74 -2.04
C THR A 117 0.87 -5.40 -1.86
N GLY A 118 1.74 -4.87 -1.01
CA GLY A 118 3.08 -5.44 -0.81
C GLY A 118 3.04 -6.81 -0.11
N ASN A 119 4.11 -7.60 -0.17
CA ASN A 119 4.14 -8.94 0.45
C ASN A 119 4.39 -8.94 1.96
N GLY A 120 4.81 -7.81 2.53
CA GLY A 120 5.10 -7.69 3.97
C GLY A 120 3.84 -7.68 4.82
N THR A 121 3.97 -7.88 6.13
CA THR A 121 2.84 -7.74 7.06
C THR A 121 2.55 -6.27 7.34
N LEU A 122 1.31 -5.82 7.15
CA LEU A 122 0.86 -4.50 7.61
C LEU A 122 0.24 -4.65 9.00
N ILE A 123 0.74 -3.88 9.96
CA ILE A 123 0.20 -3.80 11.32
C ILE A 123 -0.39 -2.40 11.49
N LEU A 124 -1.66 -2.30 11.89
CA LEU A 124 -2.28 -1.04 12.25
C LEU A 124 -2.42 -1.00 13.78
N SER A 125 -1.61 -0.19 14.45
CA SER A 125 -1.60 -0.09 15.92
C SER A 125 -2.22 1.21 16.44
N GLY A 126 -2.46 2.20 15.57
CA GLY A 126 -3.20 3.42 15.92
C GLY A 126 -4.69 3.19 16.16
N ALA A 127 -5.39 4.22 16.67
CA ALA A 127 -6.84 4.22 16.79
C ALA A 127 -7.46 4.51 15.41
N ASN A 128 -7.82 3.45 14.69
CA ASN A 128 -8.38 3.53 13.34
C ASN A 128 -9.91 3.58 13.36
N SER A 129 -10.50 4.59 12.73
CA SER A 129 -11.95 4.79 12.62
C SER A 129 -12.40 5.16 11.20
N TYR A 130 -11.56 4.91 10.19
CA TYR A 130 -11.94 5.09 8.80
C TYR A 130 -13.05 4.10 8.41
N THR A 131 -13.95 4.54 7.52
CA THR A 131 -15.15 3.78 7.13
C THR A 131 -15.07 3.21 5.71
N GLY A 132 -14.05 3.58 4.94
CA GLY A 132 -13.86 3.07 3.59
C GLY A 132 -13.39 1.61 3.54
N VAL A 133 -13.50 1.01 2.36
CA VAL A 133 -13.15 -0.39 2.12
C VAL A 133 -11.66 -0.62 2.38
N THR A 134 -11.35 -1.75 3.04
CA THR A 134 -9.98 -2.28 3.10
C THR A 134 -9.81 -3.36 2.04
N THR A 135 -8.93 -3.12 1.07
CA THR A 135 -8.63 -4.05 -0.03
C THR A 135 -7.28 -4.73 0.23
N LEU A 136 -7.29 -6.07 0.24
CA LEU A 136 -6.09 -6.89 0.33
C LEU A 136 -5.79 -7.49 -1.05
N ASN A 137 -4.81 -6.92 -1.75
CA ASN A 137 -4.32 -7.46 -3.01
C ASN A 137 -3.19 -8.45 -2.68
N GLY A 138 -3.54 -9.69 -2.36
CA GLY A 138 -2.56 -10.77 -2.23
C GLY A 138 -1.96 -11.12 -3.59
N GLN A 139 -0.68 -11.50 -3.63
CA GLN A 139 -0.19 -12.29 -4.76
C GLN A 139 -0.78 -13.70 -4.62
N SER A 140 -1.31 -14.25 -5.72
CA SER A 140 -1.90 -15.59 -5.73
C SER A 140 -0.98 -16.58 -5.01
N PRO A 141 -1.51 -17.47 -4.15
CA PRO A 141 -0.73 -18.56 -3.59
C PRO A 141 -0.06 -19.28 -4.76
N SER A 142 1.26 -19.42 -4.75
CA SER A 142 1.97 -20.22 -5.74
C SER A 142 1.35 -21.61 -5.73
N THR A 143 0.52 -21.92 -6.72
CA THR A 143 0.03 -23.28 -6.91
C THR A 143 1.26 -24.09 -7.27
N ARG A 144 1.77 -24.85 -6.30
CA ARG A 144 2.81 -25.85 -6.57
C ARG A 144 2.16 -26.96 -7.40
N SER A 145 1.96 -26.69 -8.69
CA SER A 145 1.62 -27.69 -9.69
C SER A 145 2.87 -28.53 -9.94
N GLY A 146 3.15 -29.43 -9.01
CA GLY A 146 3.96 -30.60 -9.30
C GLY A 146 3.07 -31.64 -9.99
N PRO A 147 3.56 -32.39 -10.98
CA PRO A 147 2.75 -33.40 -11.63
C PRO A 147 2.50 -34.54 -10.64
N GLU A 148 1.28 -34.61 -10.12
CA GLU A 148 0.79 -35.77 -9.37
C GLU A 148 0.67 -36.95 -10.35
N ARG A 149 1.80 -37.63 -10.61
CA ARG A 149 1.83 -38.88 -11.38
C ARG A 149 1.30 -40.01 -10.51
N ALA A 150 0.00 -40.02 -10.24
CA ALA A 150 -0.70 -41.20 -9.76
C ALA A 150 -0.78 -42.24 -10.90
N ARG A 151 0.28 -43.06 -11.08
CA ARG A 151 0.13 -44.33 -11.80
C ARG A 151 -0.46 -45.35 -10.84
N VAL A 152 -1.79 -45.43 -10.75
CA VAL A 152 -2.46 -46.66 -10.32
C VAL A 152 -2.66 -47.53 -11.56
N ARG A 153 -1.77 -48.48 -11.79
CA ARG A 153 -2.05 -49.62 -12.66
C ARG A 153 -2.29 -50.83 -11.79
N SER A 154 -3.53 -51.03 -11.38
CA SER A 154 -4.04 -52.32 -10.93
C SER A 154 -5.15 -52.74 -11.88
N ALA A 155 -4.81 -53.63 -12.81
CA ALA A 155 -5.77 -54.26 -13.71
C ALA A 155 -6.71 -55.19 -12.92
N PRO A 156 -7.97 -55.40 -13.34
CA PRO A 156 -8.84 -56.39 -12.73
C PRO A 156 -8.49 -57.80 -13.23
N GLN A 157 -7.91 -58.65 -12.39
CA GLN A 157 -7.87 -60.10 -12.63
C GLN A 157 -9.17 -60.70 -12.07
N ARG A 158 -10.10 -60.94 -12.98
CA ARG A 158 -11.32 -61.72 -12.80
C ARG A 158 -10.97 -63.14 -12.35
N LEU A 159 -11.24 -63.51 -11.10
CA LEU A 159 -11.18 -64.91 -10.65
C LEU A 159 -12.60 -65.49 -10.63
N THR A 160 -12.88 -66.36 -11.60
CA THR A 160 -14.07 -67.22 -11.63
C THR A 160 -13.69 -68.57 -11.06
N THR A 161 -14.29 -68.99 -9.96
CA THR A 161 -14.46 -70.42 -9.63
C THR A 161 -15.79 -70.60 -8.89
N ARG A 162 -16.66 -71.44 -9.47
CA ARG A 162 -17.99 -71.83 -8.98
C ARG A 162 -17.88 -72.73 -7.74
N PRO A 163 -18.88 -72.76 -6.83
CA PRO A 163 -19.00 -73.87 -5.89
C PRO A 163 -19.63 -75.07 -6.59
N ASN A 164 -18.96 -76.23 -6.50
CA ASN A 164 -19.58 -77.53 -6.70
C ASN A 164 -19.66 -78.23 -5.33
N TRP A 165 -20.80 -78.89 -5.13
CA TRP A 165 -21.26 -79.73 -4.01
C TRP A 165 -21.88 -78.96 -2.85
#